data_AF-A0A285AUQ1-F1
#
_entry.id   AF-A0A285AUQ1-F1
#
_cell.length_a   1.000
_cell.length_b   1.000
_cell.length_c   1.000
_cell.angle_alpha   90.00
_cell.angle_beta   90.00
_cell.angle_gamma   90.00
#
_symmetry.space_group_name_H-M   'P 1'
#
loop_
_entity.id
_entity.type
_entity.pdbx_description
1 polymer ?
#
loop_
_entity_poly.entity_id
_entity_poly.type
_entity_poly.pdbx_seq_one_letter_code
_entity_poly.pdbx_strand_id
1 'polypeptide(L)' 'VDIDWEFPNACGATCDTSGRNAFRELMSALRSRFGSGNLVTAAITADATAGGKIDAADYAGAAPYVDWYNPMTYDFYGAW' A
#
# COMPACT_ATOMS: atom_id res chain seq x y z
N VAL A 1 13.16 0.14 -5.11
CA VAL A 1 12.25 1.28 -4.87
C VAL A 1 11.30 0.88 -3.77
N ASP A 2 11.03 1.80 -2.86
CA ASP A 2 9.99 1.63 -1.85
C ASP A 2 8.86 2.62 -2.17
N ILE A 3 7.61 2.17 -2.15
CA ILE A 3 6.44 3.01 -2.39
C ILE A 3 5.72 3.27 -1.08
N ASP A 4 5.60 4.54 -0.74
CA ASP A 4 4.94 5.01 0.46
C ASP A 4 3.73 5.87 0.08
N TRP A 5 2.66 5.20 -0.34
CA TRP A 5 1.40 5.86 -0.70
C TRP A 5 0.46 5.82 0.50
N GLU A 6 0.20 7.00 1.07
CA GLU A 6 -0.70 7.19 2.21
C GLU A 6 -2.00 7.94 1.83
N PHE A 7 -3.10 7.27 1.49
CA PHE A 7 -3.29 5.81 1.41
C PHE A 7 -4.11 5.44 0.16
N PRO A 8 -3.86 4.29 -0.48
CA PRO A 8 -4.60 3.89 -1.67
C PRO A 8 -6.07 3.64 -1.35
N ASN A 9 -6.96 4.30 -2.11
CA ASN A 9 -8.41 4.24 -1.98
C ASN A 9 -8.93 4.59 -0.57
N ALA A 10 -8.18 5.43 0.16
CA ALA A 10 -8.49 5.86 1.52
C ALA A 10 -7.98 7.30 1.77
N CYS A 11 -8.22 7.84 2.97
CA CYS A 11 -7.71 9.16 3.34
C CYS A 11 -6.45 9.09 4.22
N GLY A 12 -5.42 9.84 3.82
CA GLY A 12 -4.28 10.26 4.65
C GLY A 12 -4.36 11.77 4.88
N ALA A 13 -3.29 12.51 4.57
CA ALA A 13 -3.33 13.98 4.50
C ALA A 13 -4.30 14.50 3.41
N THR A 14 -4.47 13.70 2.35
CA THR A 14 -5.49 13.89 1.31
C THR A 14 -6.30 12.61 1.12
N CYS A 15 -7.52 12.73 0.61
CA CYS A 15 -8.34 11.56 0.26
C CYS A 15 -8.06 11.11 -1.16
N ASP A 16 -7.85 9.81 -1.33
CA ASP A 16 -7.77 9.13 -2.62
C ASP A 16 -9.03 8.32 -2.91
N THR A 17 -9.43 8.27 -4.18
CA THR A 17 -10.55 7.47 -4.67
C THR A 17 -10.17 6.71 -5.95
N SER A 18 -8.91 6.28 -6.07
CA SER A 18 -8.40 5.59 -7.26
C SER A 18 -8.99 4.17 -7.43
N GLY A 19 -9.72 3.67 -6.44
CA GLY A 19 -10.38 2.36 -6.46
C GLY A 19 -9.49 1.23 -5.94
N ARG A 20 -10.14 0.13 -5.52
CA ARG A 20 -9.50 -0.98 -4.80
C ARG A 20 -8.30 -1.62 -5.52
N ASN A 21 -8.28 -1.60 -6.86
CA ASN A 21 -7.25 -2.27 -7.66
C ASN A 21 -6.04 -1.39 -7.99
N ALA A 22 -6.12 -0.07 -7.80
CA ALA A 22 -5.09 0.87 -8.27
C ALA A 22 -3.70 0.57 -7.67
N PHE A 23 -3.65 0.23 -6.38
CA PHE A 23 -2.40 -0.14 -5.72
C PHE A 23 -1.76 -1.38 -6.36
N ARG A 24 -2.54 -2.42 -6.64
CA ARG A 24 -2.06 -3.64 -7.32
C ARG A 24 -1.53 -3.34 -8.72
N GLU A 25 -2.25 -2.53 -9.48
CA GLU A 25 -1.85 -2.15 -10.84
C GLU A 25 -0.52 -1.37 -10.83
N LEU A 26 -0.36 -0.45 -9.88
CA LEU A 26 0.89 0.26 -9.66
C LEU A 26 2.03 -0.71 -9.32
N MET A 27 1.85 -1.60 -8.33
CA MET A 27 2.88 -2.56 -7.93
C MET A 27 3.27 -3.50 -9.09
N SER A 28 2.28 -3.97 -9.86
CA SER A 28 2.51 -4.80 -11.05
C SER A 28 3.32 -4.08 -12.13
N ALA A 29 3.00 -2.80 -12.39
CA ALA A 29 3.75 -1.98 -13.34
C ALA A 29 5.19 -1.75 -12.88
N LEU A 30 5.40 -1.48 -11.58
CA LEU A 30 6.73 -1.32 -11.00
C LEU A 30 7.55 -2.61 -11.09
N ARG A 31 6.97 -3.76 -10.71
CA ARG A 31 7.65 -5.05 -10.87
C ARG A 31 8.03 -5.32 -12.31
N SER A 32 7.14 -5.04 -13.26
CA SER A 32 7.40 -5.18 -14.69
C SER A 32 8.56 -4.30 -15.16
N ARG A 33 8.69 -3.09 -14.61
CA ARG A 33 9.76 -2.15 -14.95
C ARG A 33 11.10 -2.50 -14.31
N PHE A 34 11.10 -2.89 -13.04
CA PHE A 34 12.31 -3.11 -12.24
C PHE A 34 12.86 -4.54 -12.35
N GLY A 35 12.05 -5.48 -12.83
CA GLY A 35 12.42 -6.89 -12.94
C GLY A 35 12.66 -7.54 -11.57
N SER A 36 13.27 -8.73 -11.57
CA SER A 36 13.62 -9.46 -10.34
C SER A 36 14.98 -9.11 -9.75
N GLY A 37 15.81 -8.35 -10.48
CA GLY A 37 17.16 -7.97 -10.03
C GLY A 37 17.19 -6.76 -9.09
N ASN A 38 16.03 -6.12 -8.87
CA ASN A 38 15.90 -4.96 -8.01
C ASN A 38 14.76 -5.18 -7.01
N LEU A 39 14.94 -4.63 -5.81
CA LEU A 39 13.91 -4.65 -4.77
C LEU A 39 12.77 -3.67 -5.11
N VAL A 40 11.54 -4.11 -4.92
CA VAL A 40 10.29 -3.36 -4.98
C VAL A 40 9.54 -3.63 -3.67
N THR A 41 9.44 -2.64 -2.81
CA THR A 41 8.79 -2.76 -1.50
C THR A 41 7.71 -1.68 -1.36
N ALA A 42 6.85 -1.82 -0.37
CA ALA A 42 5.90 -0.77 -0.05
C ALA A 42 5.66 -0.66 1.46
N ALA A 43 5.65 0.56 1.97
CA ALA A 43 5.06 0.86 3.27
C ALA A 43 3.53 0.83 3.17
N ILE A 44 2.88 0.20 4.14
CA ILE A 44 1.41 0.02 4.13
C ILE A 44 0.81 0.39 5.48
N THR A 45 -0.46 0.81 5.46
CA THR A 45 -1.24 1.08 6.68
C THR A 45 -1.31 -0.15 7.60
N ALA A 46 -1.40 0.10 8.91
CA ALA A 46 -1.69 -0.92 9.92
C ALA A 46 -3.16 -0.90 10.41
N ASP A 47 -4.04 -0.11 9.78
CA ASP A 47 -5.47 -0.09 10.08
C ASP A 47 -6.18 -1.34 9.53
N ALA A 48 -6.26 -2.36 10.39
CA ALA A 48 -6.91 -3.64 10.16
C ALA A 48 -8.33 -3.71 10.73
N THR A 49 -8.97 -2.58 11.01
CA THR A 49 -10.38 -2.57 11.45
C THR A 49 -11.30 -2.97 10.29
N ALA A 50 -12.51 -3.45 10.59
CA ALA A 50 -13.47 -3.84 9.56
C ALA A 50 -13.87 -2.62 8.71
N GLY A 51 -13.62 -2.67 7.40
CA GLY A 51 -13.80 -1.54 6.49
C GLY A 51 -12.72 -0.46 6.58
N GLY A 52 -11.63 -0.73 7.31
CA GLY A 52 -10.47 0.14 7.46
C GLY A 52 -9.61 0.24 6.21
N LYS A 53 -8.49 0.95 6.32
CA LYS A 53 -7.60 1.23 5.18
C LYS A 53 -6.97 -0.02 4.55
N ILE A 54 -6.77 -1.11 5.31
CA ILE A 54 -6.32 -2.39 4.73
C ILE A 54 -7.41 -2.97 3.81
N ASP A 55 -8.68 -2.91 4.18
CA ASP A 55 -9.79 -3.47 3.38
C ASP A 55 -10.04 -2.67 2.09
N ALA A 56 -9.68 -1.38 2.09
CA ALA A 56 -9.94 -0.44 1.00
C ALA A 56 -9.15 -0.74 -0.29
N ALA A 57 -8.02 -1.45 -0.22
CA ALA A 57 -7.16 -1.75 -1.36
C ALA A 57 -6.80 -3.25 -1.45
N ASP A 58 -6.47 -3.72 -2.66
CA ASP A 58 -6.13 -5.12 -2.94
C ASP A 58 -4.68 -5.47 -2.56
N TYR A 59 -4.30 -5.35 -1.28
CA TYR A 59 -2.94 -5.66 -0.81
C TYR A 59 -2.55 -7.14 -1.04
N ALA A 60 -3.52 -8.06 -0.94
CA ALA A 60 -3.31 -9.47 -1.24
C ALA A 60 -3.01 -9.70 -2.73
N GLY A 61 -3.75 -9.05 -3.63
CA GLY A 61 -3.46 -9.10 -5.06
C GLY A 61 -2.16 -8.40 -5.45
N ALA A 62 -1.72 -7.40 -4.68
CA ALA A 62 -0.46 -6.69 -4.88
C ALA A 62 0.77 -7.45 -4.34
N ALA A 63 0.59 -8.33 -3.35
CA ALA A 63 1.67 -9.03 -2.65
C ALA A 63 2.65 -9.79 -3.57
N PRO A 64 2.23 -10.44 -4.68
CA PRO A 64 3.16 -11.11 -5.58
C PRO A 64 4.13 -10.18 -6.32
N TYR A 65 3.86 -8.86 -6.35
CA TYR A 65 4.66 -7.89 -7.08
C TYR A 65 5.68 -7.16 -6.22
N VAL A 66 5.53 -7.19 -4.90
CA VAL A 66 6.50 -6.64 -3.95
C VAL A 66 7.42 -7.76 -3.43
N ASP A 67 8.63 -7.41 -3.01
CA ASP A 67 9.51 -8.32 -2.28
C ASP A 67 9.01 -8.50 -0.84
N TRP A 68 8.55 -7.42 -0.21
CA TRP A 68 7.85 -7.43 1.07
C TRP A 68 7.09 -6.13 1.30
N TYR A 69 6.23 -6.14 2.31
CA TYR A 69 5.59 -4.95 2.87
C TYR A 69 6.26 -4.51 4.16
N ASN A 70 6.22 -3.20 4.41
CA ASN A 70 6.59 -2.58 5.68
C ASN A 70 5.32 -2.04 6.36
N PRO A 71 4.60 -2.83 7.17
CA PRO A 71 3.42 -2.33 7.89
C PRO A 71 3.83 -1.24 8.88
N MET A 72 3.16 -0.09 8.79
CA MET A 72 3.39 1.06 9.67
C MET A 72 2.69 0.87 11.01
N THR A 73 3.18 -0.07 11.83
CA THR A 73 2.61 -0.44 13.14
C THR A 73 2.97 0.54 14.25
N TYR A 74 2.82 1.82 13.95
CA TYR A 74 3.02 2.96 14.82
C TYR A 74 1.92 3.99 14.53
N ASP A 75 1.92 5.13 15.23
CA ASP A 75 0.92 6.21 15.08
C ASP A 75 -0.55 5.79 15.25
N PHE A 76 -0.80 4.70 15.99
CA PHE A 76 -2.17 4.30 16.36
C PHE A 76 -2.87 5.34 17.24
N TYR A 77 -2.10 6.09 18.04
CA TYR A 77 -2.59 7.14 18.94
C TYR A 77 -1.58 8.28 19.03
N GLY A 78 -2.05 9.50 19.26
CA GLY A 78 -1.21 10.68 19.46
C GLY A 78 -2.03 11.93 19.77
N ALA A 79 -1.40 13.11 19.72
CA ALA A 79 -1.96 14.37 20.20
C ALA A 79 -2.65 15.22 19.11
N TRP A 80 -3.07 14.58 18.02
CA TRP A 80 -3.90 15.15 16.96
C TRP A 80 -5.39 15.09 17.30
#